data_AF-A0AAD1ZY98-F1
#
_entry.id   AF-A0AAD1ZY98-F1
#
_cell.length_a   1.000
_cell.length_b   1.000
_cell.length_c   1.000
_cell.angle_alpha   90.00
_cell.angle_beta   90.00
_cell.angle_gamma   90.00
#
_symmetry.space_group_name_H-M   'P 1'
#
loop_
_entity.id
_entity.type
_entity.pdbx_description
1 polymer ?
#
loop_
_entity_poly.entity_id
_entity_poly.type
_entity_poly.pdbx_seq_one_letter_code
_entity_poly.pdbx_strand_id
1 'polypeptide(L)'
;MVIEAVIENVSLKQQIFLKNILASNTSTIDLNLIGEKTKSQDRIIGAHFFSPAHVLPLLEIATASSNCRLTGCWEEDKEDASGNCTCFAVNGMATTKFGMPMGPFRVCDLVGFGVAIATGRQFVLNFPKRTYKSMWIRGALDSETANRGFYVYDEKRRANPDPEIKKYNEKAREIAGVTIDSYELTKLSDKDIVEMIFFPAVNEACRVLDEGIAVKVVDLNISAVMHMGFPPYRGGIMFWADTLGSKYICSRLKEWSNLYGGFFKP
;
A
#
# COMPACT_ATOMS: atom_id res chain seq x y z
N MET A 1 -11.28 -27.32 9.22
CA MET A 1 -10.73 -26.36 8.24
C MET A 1 -9.27 -26.16 8.58
N VAL A 2 -8.38 -26.15 7.58
CA VAL A 2 -6.94 -25.92 7.77
C VAL A 2 -6.57 -24.65 7.01
N ILE A 3 -5.80 -23.77 7.66
CA ILE A 3 -5.34 -22.51 7.08
C ILE A 3 -3.84 -22.60 6.87
N GLU A 4 -3.42 -22.47 5.61
CA GLU A 4 -2.03 -22.42 5.19
C GLU A 4 -1.48 -21.02 5.42
N ALA A 5 -0.38 -20.91 6.17
CA ALA A 5 0.32 -19.66 6.46
C ALA A 5 1.85 -19.83 6.33
N VAL A 6 2.29 -20.53 5.29
CA VAL A 6 3.69 -20.63 4.89
C VAL A 6 4.12 -19.40 4.09
N ILE A 7 5.43 -19.28 3.85
CA ILE A 7 6.03 -18.20 3.07
C ILE A 7 5.33 -18.00 1.71
N GLU A 8 5.35 -16.76 1.21
CA GLU A 8 4.76 -16.38 -0.09
C GLU A 8 5.57 -16.96 -1.26
N ASN A 9 5.40 -18.26 -1.50
CA ASN A 9 6.00 -19.00 -2.60
C ASN A 9 4.95 -19.87 -3.30
N VAL A 10 4.71 -19.60 -4.58
CA VAL A 10 3.68 -20.27 -5.39
C VAL A 10 3.90 -21.79 -5.42
N SER A 11 5.11 -22.24 -5.73
CA SER A 11 5.42 -23.67 -5.86
C SER A 11 5.19 -24.43 -4.56
N LEU A 12 5.59 -23.87 -3.43
CA LEU A 12 5.38 -24.46 -2.11
C LEU A 12 3.89 -24.53 -1.75
N LYS A 13 3.15 -23.43 -1.95
CA LYS A 13 1.71 -23.39 -1.69
C LYS A 13 0.97 -24.38 -2.58
N GLN A 14 1.26 -24.43 -3.87
CA GLN A 14 0.67 -25.43 -4.79
C GLN A 14 0.94 -26.87 -4.32
N GLN A 15 2.16 -27.19 -3.86
CA GLN A 15 2.50 -28.52 -3.32
C GLN A 15 1.68 -28.88 -2.07
N ILE A 16 1.43 -27.91 -1.20
CA ILE A 16 0.64 -28.06 0.02
C ILE A 16 -0.84 -28.29 -0.33
N PHE A 17 -1.38 -27.53 -1.28
CA PHE A 17 -2.78 -27.60 -1.74
C PHE A 17 -3.14 -28.87 -2.51
N LEU A 18 -2.17 -29.67 -2.94
CA LEU A 18 -2.41 -31.00 -3.51
C LEU A 18 -2.96 -32.01 -2.49
N LYS A 19 -2.70 -31.80 -1.19
CA LYS A 19 -2.88 -32.84 -0.18
C LYS A 19 -4.24 -32.79 0.53
N ASN A 20 -4.97 -31.67 0.56
CA ASN A 20 -6.29 -31.51 1.23
C ASN A 20 -6.98 -30.19 0.86
N ILE A 21 -8.22 -29.97 1.36
CA ILE A 21 -8.95 -28.69 1.30
C ILE A 21 -8.34 -27.71 2.30
N LEU A 22 -7.81 -26.60 1.81
CA LEU A 22 -7.07 -25.60 2.58
C LEU A 22 -7.59 -24.19 2.28
N ALA A 23 -7.62 -23.35 3.29
CA ALA A 23 -7.68 -21.89 3.11
C ALA A 23 -6.25 -21.35 3.06
N SER A 24 -5.96 -20.32 2.26
CA SER A 24 -4.63 -19.68 2.25
C SER A 24 -4.67 -18.33 2.96
N ASN A 25 -3.71 -18.08 3.84
CA ASN A 25 -3.42 -16.77 4.44
C ASN A 25 -2.48 -15.93 3.56
N THR A 26 -2.59 -16.05 2.23
CA THR A 26 -1.74 -15.29 1.31
C THR A 26 -2.13 -13.81 1.29
N SER A 27 -1.12 -12.95 1.15
CA SER A 27 -1.29 -11.48 1.09
C SER A 27 -1.12 -10.92 -0.32
N THR A 28 -0.66 -11.70 -1.30
CA THR A 28 -0.41 -11.17 -2.66
C THR A 28 -0.63 -12.17 -3.78
N ILE A 29 -0.62 -13.48 -3.50
CA ILE A 29 -0.68 -14.51 -4.54
C ILE A 29 -2.15 -14.78 -4.92
N ASP A 30 -2.43 -14.83 -6.22
CA ASP A 30 -3.75 -15.19 -6.74
C ASP A 30 -4.15 -16.60 -6.28
N LEU A 31 -5.33 -16.73 -5.67
CA LEU A 31 -5.89 -18.01 -5.24
C LEU A 31 -6.08 -18.99 -6.39
N ASN A 32 -6.37 -18.51 -7.60
CA ASN A 32 -6.43 -19.34 -8.80
C ASN A 32 -5.08 -19.95 -9.15
N LEU A 33 -4.00 -19.19 -8.96
CA LEU A 33 -2.65 -19.69 -9.17
C LEU A 33 -2.26 -20.72 -8.10
N ILE A 34 -2.65 -20.50 -6.84
CA ILE A 34 -2.46 -21.51 -5.77
C ILE A 34 -3.24 -22.78 -6.11
N GLY A 35 -4.45 -22.63 -6.66
CA GLY A 35 -5.36 -23.71 -6.99
C GLY A 35 -5.05 -24.47 -8.28
N GLU A 36 -4.16 -23.96 -9.13
CA GLU A 36 -3.92 -24.47 -10.49
C GLU A 36 -3.62 -25.98 -10.55
N LYS A 37 -2.93 -26.51 -9.54
CA LYS A 37 -2.52 -27.93 -9.51
C LYS A 37 -3.51 -28.84 -8.78
N THR A 38 -4.57 -28.31 -8.16
CA THR A 38 -5.55 -29.12 -7.42
C THR A 38 -6.77 -29.46 -8.26
N LYS A 39 -7.46 -30.55 -7.90
CA LYS A 39 -8.73 -30.97 -8.51
C LYS A 39 -9.95 -30.35 -7.83
N SER A 40 -9.76 -29.55 -6.79
CA SER A 40 -10.84 -28.99 -5.96
C SER A 40 -10.70 -27.47 -5.80
N GLN A 41 -10.52 -26.77 -6.92
CA GLN A 41 -10.32 -25.32 -6.95
C GLN A 41 -11.55 -24.56 -6.43
N ASP A 42 -12.75 -25.11 -6.60
CA ASP A 42 -14.03 -24.63 -6.06
C ASP A 42 -14.06 -24.60 -4.53
N ARG A 43 -13.14 -25.31 -3.86
CA ARG A 43 -13.06 -25.40 -2.40
C ARG A 43 -11.95 -24.55 -1.80
N ILE A 44 -11.24 -23.77 -2.62
CA ILE A 44 -10.17 -22.88 -2.16
C ILE A 44 -10.77 -21.52 -1.78
N ILE A 45 -10.41 -21.08 -0.58
CA ILE A 45 -10.70 -19.74 -0.08
C ILE A 45 -9.41 -19.08 0.41
N GLY A 46 -9.34 -17.77 0.29
CA GLY A 46 -8.40 -16.94 1.03
C GLY A 46 -8.98 -16.65 2.41
N ALA A 47 -8.16 -16.80 3.44
CA ALA A 47 -8.46 -16.41 4.81
C ALA A 47 -7.29 -15.58 5.32
N HIS A 48 -7.29 -14.30 4.95
CA HIS A 48 -6.19 -13.38 5.18
C HIS A 48 -6.34 -12.67 6.54
N PHE A 49 -5.52 -13.11 7.48
CA PHE A 49 -5.35 -12.55 8.81
C PHE A 49 -4.33 -11.43 8.79
N PHE A 50 -4.59 -10.40 9.58
CA PHE A 50 -3.70 -9.26 9.71
C PHE A 50 -2.79 -9.42 10.92
N SER A 51 -1.50 -9.09 10.76
CA SER A 51 -0.53 -9.21 11.86
C SER A 51 -0.61 -8.01 12.82
N PRO A 52 -0.63 -8.22 14.15
CA PRO A 52 -0.63 -9.52 14.84
C PRO A 52 -2.03 -10.18 14.86
N ALA A 53 -2.13 -11.42 14.37
CA ALA A 53 -3.41 -12.11 14.14
C ALA A 53 -4.23 -12.42 15.41
N HIS A 54 -3.59 -12.41 16.58
CA HIS A 54 -4.26 -12.61 17.87
C HIS A 54 -4.81 -11.32 18.48
N VAL A 55 -4.44 -10.16 17.92
CA VAL A 55 -4.85 -8.83 18.39
C VAL A 55 -5.85 -8.22 17.43
N LEU A 56 -5.60 -8.35 16.12
CA LEU A 56 -6.45 -7.75 15.10
C LEU A 56 -7.66 -8.65 14.81
N PRO A 57 -8.90 -8.13 14.97
CA PRO A 57 -10.12 -8.92 14.80
C PRO A 57 -10.58 -9.06 13.34
N LEU A 58 -9.91 -8.40 12.40
CA LEU A 58 -10.29 -8.43 10.99
C LEU A 58 -9.79 -9.72 10.32
N LEU A 59 -10.66 -10.34 9.54
CA LEU A 59 -10.35 -11.45 8.66
C LEU A 59 -10.91 -11.12 7.28
N GLU A 60 -10.03 -11.03 6.29
CA GLU A 60 -10.43 -10.84 4.91
C GLU A 60 -10.64 -12.22 4.26
N ILE A 61 -11.82 -12.41 3.68
CA ILE A 61 -12.17 -13.65 2.97
C ILE A 61 -12.20 -13.36 1.47
N ALA A 62 -11.33 -14.04 0.73
CA ALA A 62 -11.27 -13.97 -0.72
C ALA A 62 -11.73 -15.31 -1.33
N THR A 63 -12.39 -15.27 -2.48
CA THR A 63 -12.82 -16.50 -3.18
C THR A 63 -12.13 -16.60 -4.53
N ALA A 64 -11.80 -17.80 -4.98
CA ALA A 64 -11.12 -18.00 -6.26
C ALA A 64 -11.94 -17.54 -7.49
N SER A 65 -13.28 -17.53 -7.38
CA SER A 65 -14.17 -17.03 -8.44
C SER A 65 -14.34 -15.51 -8.45
N SER A 66 -14.07 -14.84 -7.33
CA SER A 66 -13.88 -13.39 -7.33
C SER A 66 -12.47 -13.11 -7.85
N ASN A 67 -12.32 -12.15 -8.76
CA ASN A 67 -11.01 -11.60 -9.11
C ASN A 67 -10.45 -10.75 -7.95
N CYS A 68 -10.56 -11.24 -6.71
CA CYS A 68 -10.08 -10.61 -5.49
C CYS A 68 -8.56 -10.73 -5.46
N ARG A 69 -7.94 -9.84 -6.21
CA ARG A 69 -6.52 -9.59 -6.18
C ARG A 69 -6.35 -8.39 -5.28
N LEU A 70 -5.62 -8.59 -4.19
CA LEU A 70 -5.24 -7.54 -3.27
C LEU A 70 -4.66 -6.37 -4.09
N THR A 71 -4.88 -5.14 -3.64
CA THR A 71 -4.34 -3.92 -4.27
C THR A 71 -3.64 -3.09 -3.21
N GLY A 72 -2.36 -3.37 -3.04
CA GLY A 72 -1.41 -2.63 -2.22
C GLY A 72 -0.34 -1.97 -3.10
N CYS A 73 -0.79 -1.28 -4.15
CA CYS A 73 -0.02 -0.55 -5.16
C CYS A 73 1.33 0.05 -4.75
N TRP A 74 2.50 -0.62 -4.95
CA TRP A 74 3.81 0.06 -5.12
C TRP A 74 4.80 -0.68 -6.09
N GLU A 75 5.36 -0.01 -7.12
CA GLU A 75 6.66 -0.21 -7.82
C GLU A 75 7.01 -1.15 -9.02
N GLU A 76 7.30 -0.48 -10.17
CA GLU A 76 8.28 -0.69 -11.28
C GLU A 76 7.84 -0.30 -12.72
N ASP A 77 8.77 0.42 -13.38
CA ASP A 77 8.92 0.89 -14.77
C ASP A 77 8.29 2.18 -15.35
N LYS A 78 9.18 3.20 -15.43
CA LYS A 78 9.44 4.20 -16.47
C LYS A 78 8.29 5.09 -16.95
N GLU A 79 8.20 6.27 -16.34
CA GLU A 79 8.05 7.61 -16.98
C GLU A 79 7.61 8.71 -15.99
N ASP A 80 7.41 8.40 -14.70
CA ASP A 80 7.06 9.45 -13.74
C ASP A 80 8.31 10.19 -13.23
N ALA A 81 8.41 11.46 -13.61
CA ALA A 81 9.45 12.40 -13.25
C ALA A 81 9.14 13.10 -11.93
N SER A 82 8.61 12.39 -10.93
CA SER A 82 8.23 13.05 -9.68
C SER A 82 9.30 13.00 -8.60
N GLY A 83 10.13 11.95 -8.48
CA GLY A 83 11.32 11.96 -7.60
C GLY A 83 11.11 12.46 -6.15
N ASN A 84 9.89 12.46 -5.64
CA ASN A 84 9.50 13.33 -4.52
C ASN A 84 9.47 12.59 -3.19
N CYS A 85 10.64 12.27 -2.66
CA CYS A 85 10.81 11.71 -1.31
C CYS A 85 11.24 12.74 -0.26
N THR A 86 11.03 14.03 -0.51
CA THR A 86 11.38 15.08 0.48
C THR A 86 10.39 15.20 1.65
N CYS A 87 9.35 14.38 1.72
CA CYS A 87 8.17 14.61 2.56
C CYS A 87 8.14 13.79 3.87
N PHE A 88 9.24 13.14 4.27
CA PHE A 88 9.23 12.12 5.33
C PHE A 88 8.73 12.61 6.69
N ALA A 89 9.18 13.77 7.16
CA ALA A 89 8.72 14.33 8.44
C ALA A 89 7.33 14.98 8.33
N VAL A 90 7.04 15.62 7.19
CA VAL A 90 5.80 16.36 6.96
C VAL A 90 4.62 15.41 6.81
N ASN A 91 4.81 14.28 6.12
CA ASN A 91 3.77 13.25 5.93
C ASN A 91 3.41 12.53 7.23
N GLY A 92 4.40 12.23 8.09
CA GLY A 92 4.13 11.60 9.38
C GLY A 92 3.31 12.48 10.32
N MET A 93 3.63 13.78 10.40
CA MET A 93 2.88 14.72 11.24
C MET A 93 1.49 15.04 10.68
N ALA A 94 1.36 15.24 9.37
CA ALA A 94 0.06 15.51 8.75
C ALA A 94 -0.92 14.32 8.91
N THR A 95 -0.45 13.10 8.69
CA THR A 95 -1.29 11.88 8.85
C THR A 95 -1.64 11.58 10.30
N THR A 96 -0.74 11.82 11.25
CA THR A 96 -1.05 11.69 12.68
C THR A 96 -2.02 12.75 13.16
N LYS A 97 -1.89 14.02 12.72
CA LYS A 97 -2.89 15.08 12.96
C LYS A 97 -4.25 14.76 12.34
N PHE A 98 -4.26 14.09 11.19
CA PHE A 98 -5.49 13.61 10.56
C PHE A 98 -6.20 12.55 11.42
N GLY A 99 -5.44 11.82 12.25
CA GLY A 99 -5.93 10.84 13.22
C GLY A 99 -5.33 9.44 13.07
N MET A 100 -4.41 9.22 12.13
CA MET A 100 -3.78 7.92 11.95
C MET A 100 -2.89 7.58 13.14
N PRO A 101 -2.83 6.31 13.59
CA PRO A 101 -1.94 5.91 14.68
C PRO A 101 -0.47 6.08 14.31
N MET A 102 -0.14 5.89 13.02
CA MET A 102 1.20 6.01 12.47
C MET A 102 1.15 6.48 11.01
N GLY A 103 2.18 7.22 10.58
CA GLY A 103 2.36 7.60 9.19
C GLY A 103 2.87 6.45 8.32
N PRO A 104 2.67 6.51 6.99
CA PRO A 104 2.95 5.39 6.07
C PRO A 104 4.42 4.94 6.07
N PHE A 105 5.37 5.87 6.20
CA PHE A 105 6.80 5.54 6.26
C PHE A 105 7.18 4.76 7.52
N ARG A 106 6.59 5.12 8.67
CA ARG A 106 6.81 4.39 9.91
C ARG A 106 6.20 2.99 9.87
N VAL A 107 5.06 2.84 9.20
CA VAL A 107 4.46 1.51 8.96
C VAL A 107 5.39 0.67 8.09
N CYS A 108 5.97 1.24 7.03
CA CYS A 108 6.92 0.54 6.16
C CYS A 108 8.16 0.05 6.92
N ASP A 109 8.74 0.88 7.81
CA ASP A 109 9.84 0.46 8.69
C ASP A 109 9.48 -0.72 9.60
N LEU A 110 8.27 -0.69 10.17
CA LEU A 110 7.81 -1.74 11.10
C LEU A 110 7.48 -3.05 10.38
N VAL A 111 6.92 -2.98 9.18
CA VAL A 111 6.68 -4.15 8.32
C VAL A 111 8.00 -4.72 7.80
N GLY A 112 8.97 -3.85 7.52
CA GLY A 112 10.27 -4.19 6.97
C GLY A 112 10.32 -4.00 5.46
N PHE A 113 11.40 -3.36 4.99
CA PHE A 113 11.60 -3.02 3.59
C PHE A 113 11.60 -4.22 2.63
N GLY A 114 12.17 -5.35 3.04
CA GLY A 114 12.20 -6.55 2.20
C GLY A 114 10.79 -7.05 1.84
N VAL A 115 9.86 -6.98 2.80
CA VAL A 115 8.45 -7.34 2.56
C VAL A 115 7.79 -6.30 1.66
N ALA A 116 7.99 -5.00 1.94
CA ALA A 116 7.45 -3.92 1.12
C ALA A 116 7.89 -4.03 -0.36
N ILE A 117 9.15 -4.35 -0.62
CA ILE A 117 9.70 -4.55 -1.97
C ILE A 117 9.10 -5.79 -2.64
N ALA A 118 9.03 -6.92 -1.93
CA ALA A 118 8.50 -8.16 -2.48
C ALA A 118 7.03 -8.04 -2.86
N THR A 119 6.24 -7.45 -1.95
CA THR A 119 4.82 -7.14 -2.15
C THR A 119 4.65 -6.11 -3.26
N GLY A 120 5.47 -5.07 -3.29
CA GLY A 120 5.44 -4.04 -4.32
C GLY A 120 5.61 -4.60 -5.73
N ARG A 121 6.66 -5.42 -5.95
CA ARG A 121 6.91 -6.07 -7.24
C ARG A 121 5.68 -6.83 -7.76
N GLN A 122 4.93 -7.51 -6.89
CA GLN A 122 3.69 -8.19 -7.30
C GLN A 122 2.64 -7.21 -7.82
N PHE A 123 2.48 -6.05 -7.17
CA PHE A 123 1.49 -5.05 -7.59
C PHE A 123 1.81 -4.40 -8.91
N VAL A 124 3.08 -4.23 -9.26
CA VAL A 124 3.40 -3.71 -10.60
C VAL A 124 3.34 -4.73 -11.69
N LEU A 125 3.75 -5.96 -11.42
CA LEU A 125 3.57 -7.04 -12.39
C LEU A 125 2.09 -7.18 -12.75
N ASN A 126 1.19 -7.03 -11.76
CA ASN A 126 -0.25 -7.22 -11.96
C ASN A 126 -1.03 -5.93 -12.31
N PHE A 127 -0.60 -4.77 -11.81
CA PHE A 127 -1.30 -3.47 -11.96
C PHE A 127 -0.34 -2.32 -12.31
N PRO A 128 0.37 -2.39 -13.45
CA PRO A 128 1.44 -1.44 -13.79
C PRO A 128 0.96 0.01 -13.99
N LYS A 129 -0.34 0.21 -14.25
CA LYS A 129 -0.97 1.53 -14.51
C LYS A 129 -1.63 2.16 -13.28
N ARG A 130 -1.82 1.39 -12.19
CA ARG A 130 -2.53 1.83 -10.97
C ARG A 130 -1.59 2.00 -9.78
N THR A 131 -0.33 1.67 -9.98
CA THR A 131 0.65 1.54 -8.93
C THR A 131 1.72 2.63 -9.03
N TYR A 132 1.97 3.34 -7.92
CA TYR A 132 3.04 4.35 -7.84
C TYR A 132 4.42 3.69 -7.78
N LYS A 133 5.41 4.31 -8.43
CA LYS A 133 6.74 3.73 -8.61
C LYS A 133 7.80 4.59 -7.92
N SER A 134 8.20 4.23 -6.70
CA SER A 134 9.20 5.02 -5.98
C SER A 134 10.62 4.78 -6.48
N MET A 135 11.24 5.82 -7.02
CA MET A 135 12.68 5.82 -7.29
C MET A 135 13.54 5.80 -6.02
N TRP A 136 12.91 6.07 -4.86
CA TRP A 136 13.61 6.10 -3.59
C TRP A 136 13.95 4.70 -3.06
N ILE A 137 13.03 3.74 -3.19
CA ILE A 137 13.31 2.36 -2.80
C ILE A 137 14.47 1.80 -3.63
N ARG A 138 14.52 2.12 -4.93
CA ARG A 138 15.65 1.79 -5.80
C ARG A 138 16.96 2.44 -5.33
N GLY A 139 16.94 3.74 -5.02
CA GLY A 139 18.10 4.46 -4.50
C GLY A 139 18.61 3.90 -3.16
N ALA A 140 17.71 3.46 -2.29
CA ALA A 140 18.01 2.84 -1.00
C ALA A 140 18.58 1.42 -1.16
N LEU A 141 18.04 0.61 -2.08
CA LEU A 141 18.56 -0.73 -2.41
C LEU A 141 19.97 -0.71 -2.99
N ASP A 142 20.28 0.28 -3.81
CA ASP A 142 21.61 0.47 -4.40
C ASP A 142 22.63 1.06 -3.40
N SER A 143 22.27 1.17 -2.12
CA SER A 143 23.17 1.63 -1.06
C SER A 143 23.57 0.45 -0.15
N GLU A 144 24.83 0.38 0.25
CA GLU A 144 25.43 -0.73 1.02
C GLU A 144 24.79 -0.94 2.41
N THR A 145 23.89 -0.05 2.84
CA THR A 145 23.22 0.00 4.15
C THR A 145 21.77 -0.49 4.12
N ALA A 146 21.41 -1.36 3.16
CA ALA A 146 20.07 -1.88 2.81
C ALA A 146 19.15 -2.41 3.93
N ASN A 147 19.54 -2.29 5.21
CA ASN A 147 18.75 -2.61 6.40
C ASN A 147 18.39 -1.40 7.27
N ARG A 148 18.70 -0.16 6.87
CA ARG A 148 18.23 1.05 7.57
C ARG A 148 16.94 1.56 6.96
N GLY A 149 15.97 1.85 7.83
CA GLY A 149 14.64 2.31 7.42
C GLY A 149 14.58 3.81 7.13
N PHE A 150 13.39 4.37 7.05
CA PHE A 150 13.17 5.82 7.02
C PHE A 150 13.54 6.49 8.36
N TYR A 151 13.45 5.76 9.46
CA TYR A 151 13.76 6.26 10.80
C TYR A 151 14.83 5.42 11.50
N VAL A 152 15.60 6.09 12.37
CA VAL A 152 16.44 5.46 13.37
C VAL A 152 15.66 5.39 14.68
N TYR A 153 15.63 4.21 15.28
CA TYR A 153 14.89 3.97 16.52
C TYR A 153 15.85 3.99 17.71
N ASP A 154 15.50 4.76 18.74
CA ASP A 154 16.24 4.74 20.01
C ASP A 154 15.95 3.45 20.82
N GLU A 155 16.64 3.27 21.95
CA GLU A 155 16.42 2.13 22.86
C GLU A 155 14.97 2.02 23.36
N LYS A 156 14.21 3.11 23.33
CA LYS A 156 12.78 3.19 23.71
C LYS A 156 11.85 3.04 22.49
N ARG A 157 12.38 2.63 21.32
CA ARG A 157 11.67 2.50 20.04
C ARG A 157 11.00 3.79 19.57
N ARG A 158 11.51 4.95 19.94
CA ARG A 158 11.07 6.24 19.39
C ARG A 158 11.75 6.46 18.05
N ALA A 159 10.94 6.80 17.05
CA ALA A 159 11.39 7.05 15.70
C ALA A 159 12.00 8.46 15.59
N ASN A 160 13.26 8.55 15.21
CA ASN A 160 13.94 9.78 14.84
C ASN A 160 14.28 9.72 13.34
N PRO A 161 14.17 10.82 12.57
CA PRO A 161 14.55 10.80 11.15
C PRO A 161 15.99 10.34 10.96
N ASP A 162 16.23 9.44 10.00
CA ASP A 162 17.59 8.99 9.70
C ASP A 162 18.43 10.17 9.14
N PRO A 163 19.59 10.51 9.73
CA PRO A 163 20.49 11.52 9.20
C PRO A 163 20.94 11.25 7.75
N GLU A 164 21.02 9.98 7.34
CA GLU A 164 21.43 9.56 5.99
C GLU A 164 20.30 9.66 4.96
N ILE A 165 19.07 9.97 5.38
CA ILE A 165 17.90 10.00 4.49
C ILE A 165 18.03 10.98 3.32
N LYS A 166 18.77 12.07 3.55
CA LYS A 166 19.05 13.09 2.53
C LYS A 166 19.83 12.50 1.34
N LYS A 167 20.77 11.60 1.60
CA LYS A 167 21.56 10.92 0.57
C LYS A 167 20.66 10.06 -0.33
N TYR A 168 19.71 9.33 0.25
CA TYR A 168 18.75 8.53 -0.52
C TYR A 168 17.83 9.42 -1.36
N ASN A 169 17.40 10.57 -0.82
CA ASN A 169 16.60 11.55 -1.55
C ASN A 169 17.33 12.13 -2.75
N GLU A 170 18.59 12.50 -2.59
CA GLU A 170 19.40 13.03 -3.69
C GLU A 170 19.59 11.99 -4.79
N LYS A 171 19.92 10.75 -4.43
CA LYS A 171 20.05 9.63 -5.38
C LYS A 171 18.73 9.32 -6.09
N ALA A 172 17.61 9.31 -5.37
CA ALA A 172 16.28 9.10 -5.95
C ALA A 172 15.92 10.18 -6.97
N ARG A 173 16.26 11.45 -6.68
CA ARG A 173 16.05 12.58 -7.60
C ARG A 173 16.93 12.50 -8.84
N GLU A 174 18.19 12.09 -8.66
CA GLU A 174 19.12 11.85 -9.77
C GLU A 174 18.57 10.77 -10.71
N ILE A 175 18.13 9.62 -10.16
CA ILE A 175 17.51 8.53 -10.93
C ILE A 175 16.25 9.01 -11.67
N ALA A 176 15.44 9.85 -11.01
CA ALA A 176 14.20 10.36 -11.59
C ALA A 176 14.43 11.45 -12.65
N GLY A 177 15.66 12.00 -12.77
CA GLY A 177 15.95 13.13 -13.66
C GLY A 177 15.28 14.44 -13.23
N VAL A 178 14.99 14.59 -11.94
CA VAL A 178 14.14 15.67 -11.39
C VAL A 178 14.99 16.70 -10.67
N THR A 179 15.08 17.90 -11.24
CA THR A 179 15.59 19.11 -10.58
C THR A 179 14.42 19.96 -10.11
N ILE A 180 13.65 19.48 -9.13
CA ILE A 180 12.63 20.32 -8.48
C ILE A 180 13.33 21.26 -7.50
N ASP A 181 13.06 22.57 -7.64
CA ASP A 181 13.38 23.55 -6.62
C ASP A 181 12.65 23.18 -5.32
N SER A 182 13.42 22.91 -4.26
CA SER A 182 12.93 22.54 -2.93
C SER A 182 11.87 23.50 -2.35
N TYR A 183 11.73 24.69 -2.94
CA TYR A 183 10.83 25.77 -2.59
C TYR A 183 9.35 25.55 -2.99
N GLU A 184 9.05 24.81 -4.07
CA GLU A 184 7.65 24.54 -4.45
C GLU A 184 6.99 23.48 -3.56
N LEU A 185 7.77 22.49 -3.12
CA LEU A 185 7.31 21.44 -2.20
C LEU A 185 7.03 21.96 -0.78
N THR A 186 7.63 23.09 -0.40
CA THR A 186 7.44 23.71 0.93
C THR A 186 6.06 24.37 1.10
N LYS A 187 5.23 24.40 0.05
CA LYS A 187 3.88 25.01 0.07
C LYS A 187 2.72 24.05 0.33
N LEU A 188 2.95 22.73 0.36
CA LEU A 188 1.87 21.78 0.61
C LEU A 188 1.37 21.90 2.05
N SER A 189 0.06 22.11 2.21
CA SER A 189 -0.56 22.12 3.54
C SER A 189 -0.71 20.69 4.09
N ASP A 190 -0.90 20.56 5.41
CA ASP A 190 -1.22 19.27 6.04
C ASP A 190 -2.45 18.61 5.36
N LYS A 191 -3.42 19.42 4.92
CA LYS A 191 -4.60 18.97 4.19
C LYS A 191 -4.21 18.39 2.82
N ASP A 192 -3.37 19.08 2.06
CA ASP A 192 -2.93 18.60 0.74
C ASP A 192 -2.20 17.27 0.85
N ILE A 193 -1.33 17.14 1.87
CA ILE A 193 -0.59 15.90 2.11
C ILE A 193 -1.52 14.73 2.43
N VAL A 194 -2.50 14.95 3.31
CA VAL A 194 -3.52 13.95 3.65
C VAL A 194 -4.29 13.53 2.41
N GLU A 195 -4.76 14.49 1.61
CA GLU A 195 -5.53 14.21 0.41
C GLU A 195 -4.67 13.51 -0.67
N MET A 196 -3.40 13.89 -0.85
CA MET A 196 -2.47 13.22 -1.77
C MET A 196 -2.21 11.76 -1.39
N ILE A 197 -2.24 11.43 -0.09
CA ILE A 197 -2.08 10.07 0.40
C ILE A 197 -3.37 9.27 0.25
N PHE A 198 -4.52 9.83 0.64
CA PHE A 198 -5.76 9.06 0.75
C PHE A 198 -6.65 9.12 -0.50
N PHE A 199 -6.58 10.14 -1.35
CA PHE A 199 -7.40 10.16 -2.57
C PHE A 199 -7.04 9.06 -3.58
N PRO A 200 -5.77 8.69 -3.78
CA PRO A 200 -5.44 7.50 -4.56
C PRO A 200 -6.03 6.22 -3.96
N ALA A 201 -6.03 6.08 -2.63
CA ALA A 201 -6.65 4.94 -1.94
C ALA A 201 -8.19 4.95 -2.08
N VAL A 202 -8.83 6.11 -2.05
CA VAL A 202 -10.26 6.26 -2.39
C VAL A 202 -10.51 5.84 -3.84
N ASN A 203 -9.65 6.25 -4.77
CA ASN A 203 -9.78 5.90 -6.18
C ASN A 203 -9.66 4.38 -6.40
N GLU A 204 -8.74 3.74 -5.70
CA GLU A 204 -8.60 2.28 -5.74
C GLU A 204 -9.81 1.58 -5.09
N ALA A 205 -10.32 2.10 -3.97
CA ALA A 205 -11.55 1.59 -3.37
C ALA A 205 -12.76 1.68 -4.32
N CYS A 206 -12.87 2.75 -5.10
CA CYS A 206 -13.87 2.86 -6.17
C CYS A 206 -13.69 1.78 -7.25
N ARG A 207 -12.44 1.50 -7.67
CA ARG A 207 -12.13 0.45 -8.66
C ARG A 207 -12.48 -0.94 -8.14
N VAL A 208 -12.14 -1.22 -6.88
CA VAL A 208 -12.45 -2.49 -6.19
C VAL A 208 -13.97 -2.71 -6.11
N LEU A 209 -14.76 -1.65 -5.92
CA LEU A 209 -16.23 -1.73 -5.99
C LEU A 209 -16.74 -1.94 -7.42
N ASP A 210 -16.24 -1.16 -8.37
CA ASP A 210 -16.65 -1.23 -9.80
C ASP A 210 -16.34 -2.59 -10.43
N GLU A 211 -15.19 -3.19 -10.06
CA GLU A 211 -14.76 -4.51 -10.50
C GLU A 211 -15.49 -5.66 -9.79
N GLY A 212 -16.34 -5.35 -8.80
CA GLY A 212 -17.07 -6.35 -8.02
C GLY A 212 -16.18 -7.19 -7.10
N ILE A 213 -14.98 -6.69 -6.76
CA ILE A 213 -14.08 -7.33 -5.80
C ILE A 213 -14.66 -7.18 -4.39
N ALA A 214 -15.08 -5.97 -4.02
CA ALA A 214 -15.83 -5.72 -2.79
C ALA A 214 -17.34 -5.65 -3.10
N VAL A 215 -18.14 -6.36 -2.31
CA VAL A 215 -19.60 -6.40 -2.48
C VAL A 215 -20.28 -5.16 -1.91
N LYS A 216 -19.76 -4.63 -0.81
CA LYS A 216 -20.36 -3.49 -0.11
C LYS A 216 -19.31 -2.46 0.30
N VAL A 217 -19.68 -1.19 0.19
CA VAL A 217 -18.89 -0.04 0.67
C VAL A 217 -18.57 -0.15 2.17
N VAL A 218 -19.50 -0.71 2.95
CA VAL A 218 -19.31 -0.88 4.40
C VAL A 218 -18.13 -1.79 4.72
N ASP A 219 -17.88 -2.82 3.90
CA ASP A 219 -16.78 -3.76 4.11
C ASP A 219 -15.42 -3.05 3.91
N LEU A 220 -15.34 -2.14 2.94
CA LEU A 220 -14.17 -1.30 2.71
C LEU A 220 -13.94 -0.31 3.84
N ASN A 221 -15.00 0.29 4.39
CA ASN A 221 -14.88 1.18 5.55
C ASN A 221 -14.40 0.44 6.80
N ILE A 222 -14.96 -0.75 7.07
CA ILE A 222 -14.54 -1.60 8.19
C ILE A 222 -13.08 -2.01 8.01
N SER A 223 -12.70 -2.44 6.80
CA SER A 223 -11.31 -2.81 6.49
C SER A 223 -10.36 -1.63 6.71
N ALA A 224 -10.69 -0.44 6.20
CA ALA A 224 -9.87 0.76 6.41
C ALA A 224 -9.69 1.09 7.90
N VAL A 225 -10.75 1.03 8.70
CA VAL A 225 -10.69 1.32 10.14
C VAL A 225 -9.90 0.26 10.89
N MET A 226 -10.22 -1.02 10.68
CA MET A 226 -9.71 -2.13 11.48
C MET A 226 -8.31 -2.58 11.06
N HIS A 227 -7.95 -2.45 9.79
CA HIS A 227 -6.65 -2.86 9.27
C HIS A 227 -5.70 -1.69 9.01
N MET A 228 -6.13 -0.71 8.21
CA MET A 228 -5.25 0.42 7.88
C MET A 228 -5.08 1.40 9.06
N GLY A 229 -5.90 1.25 10.12
CA GLY A 229 -5.92 2.16 11.26
C GLY A 229 -6.55 3.51 10.92
N PHE A 230 -7.45 3.55 9.93
CA PHE A 230 -8.16 4.77 9.55
C PHE A 230 -8.97 5.28 10.75
N PRO A 231 -9.04 6.61 11.00
CA PRO A 231 -9.56 7.13 12.26
C PRO A 231 -11.06 6.78 12.41
N PRO A 232 -11.48 6.01 13.45
CA PRO A 232 -12.86 5.52 13.54
C PRO A 232 -13.92 6.61 13.57
N TYR A 233 -13.61 7.76 14.18
CA TYR A 233 -14.49 8.93 14.24
C TYR A 233 -14.71 9.62 12.88
N ARG A 234 -13.98 9.19 11.84
CA ARG A 234 -14.19 9.59 10.44
C ARG A 234 -14.97 8.54 9.63
N GLY A 235 -15.48 7.48 10.27
CA GLY A 235 -16.38 6.48 9.67
C GLY A 235 -15.74 5.44 8.74
N GLY A 236 -14.57 5.72 8.18
CA GLY A 236 -13.89 4.87 7.19
C GLY A 236 -13.53 5.66 5.94
N ILE A 237 -12.69 5.09 5.08
CA ILE A 237 -12.11 5.83 3.94
C ILE A 237 -13.16 6.29 2.93
N MET A 238 -14.16 5.46 2.63
CA MET A 238 -15.25 5.79 1.71
C MET A 238 -16.26 6.74 2.34
N PHE A 239 -16.59 6.53 3.62
CA PHE A 239 -17.46 7.47 4.34
C PHE A 239 -16.83 8.87 4.41
N TRP A 240 -15.55 8.95 4.73
CA TRP A 240 -14.81 10.21 4.72
C TRP A 240 -14.79 10.85 3.32
N ALA A 241 -14.57 10.06 2.26
CA ALA A 241 -14.64 10.55 0.88
C ALA A 241 -16.02 11.15 0.55
N ASP A 242 -17.11 10.51 0.99
CA ASP A 242 -18.46 11.02 0.79
C ASP A 242 -18.69 12.37 1.50
N THR A 243 -18.08 12.59 2.68
CA THR A 243 -18.16 13.89 3.37
C THR A 243 -17.49 15.04 2.60
N LEU A 244 -16.52 14.73 1.74
CA LEU A 244 -15.84 15.72 0.89
C LEU A 244 -16.55 15.91 -0.45
N GLY A 245 -17.17 14.85 -0.96
CA GLY A 245 -17.91 14.81 -2.22
C GLY A 245 -17.02 14.44 -3.42
N SER A 246 -17.55 13.56 -4.27
CA SER A 246 -16.84 12.99 -5.43
C SER A 246 -16.35 14.04 -6.43
N LYS A 247 -17.10 15.14 -6.62
CA LYS A 247 -16.71 16.24 -7.51
C LYS A 247 -15.40 16.90 -7.07
N TYR A 248 -15.25 17.14 -5.76
CA TYR A 248 -14.04 17.73 -5.20
C TYR A 248 -12.85 16.78 -5.35
N ILE A 249 -13.02 15.51 -4.95
CA ILE A 249 -11.97 14.49 -5.05
C ILE A 249 -11.49 14.33 -6.50
N CYS A 250 -12.43 14.20 -7.45
CA CYS A 250 -12.11 14.10 -8.88
C CYS A 250 -11.37 15.34 -9.39
N SER A 251 -11.75 16.55 -8.95
CA SER A 251 -11.06 17.78 -9.34
C SER A 251 -9.61 17.82 -8.85
N ARG A 252 -9.35 17.43 -7.59
CA ARG A 252 -8.01 17.39 -6.99
C ARG A 252 -7.13 16.33 -7.64
N LEU A 253 -7.67 15.14 -7.87
CA LEU A 253 -6.99 14.06 -8.60
C LEU A 253 -6.60 14.49 -10.03
N LYS A 254 -7.48 15.18 -10.76
CA LYS A 254 -7.15 15.73 -12.10
C LYS A 254 -6.03 16.76 -12.04
N GLU A 255 -6.08 17.68 -11.08
CA GLU A 255 -5.04 18.69 -10.88
C GLU A 255 -3.67 18.03 -10.65
N TRP A 256 -3.59 17.07 -9.73
CA TRP A 256 -2.36 16.33 -9.47
C TRP A 256 -1.97 15.39 -10.60
N SER A 257 -2.92 14.85 -11.36
CA SER A 257 -2.60 14.05 -12.52
C SER A 257 -1.88 14.86 -13.60
N ASN A 258 -2.22 16.14 -13.74
CA ASN A 258 -1.56 17.04 -14.68
C ASN A 258 -0.17 17.46 -14.17
N LEU A 259 0.00 17.62 -12.85
CA LEU A 259 1.26 18.09 -12.25
C LEU A 259 2.27 16.95 -12.04
N TYR A 260 1.82 15.79 -11.58
CA TYR A 260 2.65 14.70 -11.09
C TYR A 260 2.50 13.40 -11.90
N GLY A 261 1.61 13.37 -12.89
CA GLY A 261 1.47 12.27 -13.84
C GLY A 261 0.35 11.28 -13.52
N GLY A 262 0.34 10.17 -14.26
CA GLY A 262 -0.83 9.29 -14.39
C GLY A 262 -1.29 8.56 -13.11
N PHE A 263 -0.48 8.50 -12.06
CA PHE A 263 -0.87 7.85 -10.80
C PHE A 263 -2.12 8.48 -10.16
N PHE A 264 -2.26 9.80 -10.25
CA PHE A 264 -3.40 10.53 -9.71
C PHE A 264 -4.61 10.58 -10.65
N LYS A 265 -4.57 9.86 -11.79
CA LYS A 265 -5.69 9.84 -12.72
C LYS A 265 -6.93 9.25 -12.01
N PRO A 266 -8.06 9.98 -11.96
CA PRO A 266 -9.33 9.42 -11.49
C PRO A 266 -9.67 8.17 -12.32
#